data_AF-A0A935HCK2-F1
#
_entry.id   AF-A0A935HCK2-F1
#
_cell.length_a   1.000
_cell.length_b   1.000
_cell.length_c   1.000
_cell.angle_alpha   90.00
_cell.angle_beta   90.00
_cell.angle_gamma   90.00
#
_symmetry.space_group_name_H-M   'P 1'
#
loop_
_entity.id
_entity.type
_entity.pdbx_description
1 polymer ?
#
loop_
_entity_poly.entity_id
_entity_poly.type
_entity_poly.pdbx_seq_one_letter_code
_entity_poly.pdbx_strand_id
1 'polypeptide(L)'
;MVATCIGPTIGQTIHSFTESFDGLADLRVARVVDETVDALLAEAKFYRGHAVLGRSIIARIVEQTPSPGEFMDEAGDLEAGLREVIDRAESMLSLWTASKGKIDGDKRLSSGHCDMLHSSYDDALVALATLIETSKDMLAAVISHDLKAEPRSDKTFSSVRELHASILHG
;
A
#
# COMPACT_ATOMS: atom_id res chain seq x y z
N MET A 1 -44.00 35.30 -45.94
CA MET A 1 -43.95 34.99 -44.49
C MET A 1 -42.50 34.89 -44.09
N VAL A 2 -41.99 35.87 -43.35
CA VAL A 2 -40.60 35.86 -42.85
C VAL A 2 -40.62 35.20 -41.48
N ALA A 3 -40.02 34.01 -41.37
CA ALA A 3 -39.84 33.35 -40.08
C ALA A 3 -38.83 34.15 -39.26
N THR A 4 -39.29 34.76 -38.17
CA THR A 4 -38.42 35.45 -37.23
C THR A 4 -37.70 34.38 -36.40
N CYS A 5 -36.43 34.14 -36.69
CA CYS A 5 -35.56 33.33 -35.82
C CYS A 5 -35.35 34.12 -34.52
N ILE A 6 -36.18 33.86 -33.51
CA ILE A 6 -35.96 34.40 -32.17
C ILE A 6 -34.79 33.62 -31.58
N GLY A 7 -33.65 34.29 -31.42
CA GLY A 7 -32.47 33.71 -30.78
C GLY A 7 -32.72 33.33 -29.31
N PRO A 8 -31.84 32.51 -28.71
CA PRO A 8 -31.98 32.10 -27.31
C PRO A 8 -32.02 33.31 -26.39
N THR A 9 -32.90 33.25 -25.39
CA THR A 9 -33.00 34.28 -24.36
C THR A 9 -31.73 34.29 -23.50
N ILE A 10 -31.44 35.43 -22.85
CA ILE A 10 -30.29 35.55 -21.94
C ILE A 10 -30.33 34.46 -20.85
N GLY A 11 -31.52 34.10 -20.35
CA GLY A 11 -31.70 33.00 -19.40
C GLY A 11 -31.30 31.63 -19.95
N GLN A 12 -31.64 31.33 -21.21
CA GLN A 12 -31.23 30.08 -21.87
C GLN A 12 -29.71 30.03 -22.10
N THR A 13 -29.10 31.15 -22.48
CA THR A 13 -27.64 31.24 -22.65
C THR A 13 -26.89 31.07 -21.32
N ILE A 14 -27.38 31.70 -20.24
CA ILE A 14 -26.80 31.52 -18.90
C ILE A 14 -26.97 30.07 -18.43
N HIS A 15 -28.14 29.46 -18.67
CA HIS A 15 -28.37 28.07 -18.29
C HIS A 15 -27.44 27.10 -19.02
N SER A 16 -27.29 27.25 -20.34
CA SER A 16 -26.36 26.45 -21.14
C SER A 16 -24.89 26.68 -20.72
N PHE A 17 -24.53 27.90 -20.35
CA PHE A 17 -23.22 28.21 -19.78
C PHE A 17 -23.01 27.49 -18.45
N THR A 18 -23.99 27.50 -17.53
CA THR A 18 -23.89 26.78 -16.26
C THR A 18 -23.82 25.25 -16.44
N GLU A 19 -24.61 24.67 -17.34
CA GLU A 19 -24.55 23.23 -17.67
C GLU A 19 -23.17 22.84 -18.23
N SER A 20 -22.54 23.74 -18.99
CA SER A 20 -21.18 23.54 -19.49
C SER A 20 -20.13 23.52 -18.36
N PHE A 21 -20.35 24.26 -17.28
CA PHE A 21 -19.48 24.26 -16.10
C PHE A 21 -19.72 23.04 -15.20
N ASP A 22 -20.95 22.55 -15.10
CA ASP A 22 -21.25 21.30 -14.40
C ASP A 22 -20.53 20.12 -15.08
N GLY A 23 -20.51 20.08 -16.43
CA GLY A 23 -19.71 19.11 -17.18
C GLY A 23 -18.19 19.20 -16.95
N LEU A 24 -17.66 20.40 -16.64
CA LEU A 24 -16.25 20.57 -16.27
C LEU A 24 -15.96 20.06 -14.84
N ALA A 25 -16.92 20.16 -13.92
CA ALA A 25 -16.78 19.62 -12.57
C ALA A 25 -16.74 18.08 -12.60
N ASP A 26 -17.60 17.45 -13.40
CA ASP A 26 -17.62 16.00 -13.60
C ASP A 26 -16.30 15.49 -14.21
N LEU A 27 -15.74 16.19 -15.21
CA LEU A 27 -14.44 15.85 -15.80
C LEU A 27 -13.29 15.97 -14.79
N ARG A 28 -13.32 16.96 -13.90
CA ARG A 28 -12.30 17.11 -12.84
C ARG A 28 -12.37 15.97 -11.84
N VAL A 29 -13.57 15.56 -11.44
CA VAL A 29 -13.75 14.41 -10.54
C VAL A 29 -13.23 13.14 -11.20
N ALA A 30 -13.63 12.87 -12.45
CA ALA A 30 -13.16 11.70 -13.21
C ALA A 30 -11.63 11.65 -13.30
N ARG A 31 -10.99 12.79 -13.64
CA ARG A 31 -9.53 12.87 -13.72
C ARG A 31 -8.85 12.54 -12.38
N VAL A 32 -9.35 13.07 -11.27
CA VAL A 32 -8.77 12.79 -9.95
C VAL A 32 -8.95 11.32 -9.56
N VAL A 33 -10.08 10.71 -9.93
CA VAL A 33 -10.32 9.28 -9.75
C VAL A 33 -9.30 8.48 -10.56
N ASP A 34 -9.12 8.78 -11.85
CA ASP A 34 -8.15 8.11 -12.72
C ASP A 34 -6.73 8.22 -12.18
N GLU A 35 -6.28 9.44 -11.81
CA GLU A 35 -4.96 9.67 -11.23
C GLU A 35 -4.76 8.88 -9.92
N THR A 36 -5.81 8.75 -9.11
CA THR A 36 -5.76 7.96 -7.86
C THR A 36 -5.68 6.47 -8.14
N VAL A 37 -6.47 5.98 -9.11
CA VAL A 37 -6.45 4.57 -9.54
C VAL A 37 -5.06 4.21 -10.08
N ASP A 38 -4.50 5.03 -10.96
CA ASP A 38 -3.16 4.80 -11.54
C ASP A 38 -2.08 4.77 -10.45
N ALA A 39 -2.15 5.67 -9.48
CA ALA A 39 -1.22 5.68 -8.34
C ALA A 39 -1.33 4.39 -7.51
N LEU A 40 -2.55 3.97 -7.16
CA LEU A 40 -2.78 2.75 -6.39
C LEU A 40 -2.30 1.49 -7.14
N LEU A 41 -2.51 1.42 -8.45
CA LEU A 41 -2.02 0.32 -9.28
C LEU A 41 -0.49 0.30 -9.36
N ALA A 42 0.15 1.46 -9.45
CA ALA A 42 1.61 1.57 -9.44
C ALA A 42 2.20 1.10 -8.10
N GLU A 43 1.61 1.52 -6.98
CA GLU A 43 1.98 1.07 -5.63
C GLU A 43 1.79 -0.44 -5.47
N ALA A 44 0.64 -0.98 -5.88
CA ALA A 44 0.36 -2.41 -5.82
C ALA A 44 1.42 -3.23 -6.60
N LYS A 45 1.79 -2.77 -7.80
CA LYS A 45 2.85 -3.38 -8.60
C LYS A 45 4.21 -3.29 -7.90
N PHE A 46 4.54 -2.14 -7.32
CA PHE A 46 5.77 -1.94 -6.58
C PHE A 46 5.87 -2.90 -5.38
N TYR A 47 4.84 -2.99 -4.53
CA TYR A 47 4.84 -3.87 -3.36
C TYR A 47 4.92 -5.34 -3.73
N ARG A 48 4.18 -5.77 -4.76
CA ARG A 48 4.27 -7.15 -5.26
C ARG A 48 5.67 -7.50 -5.74
N GLY A 49 6.31 -6.60 -6.49
CA GLY A 49 7.69 -6.78 -6.95
C GLY A 49 8.65 -6.95 -5.78
N HIS A 50 8.52 -6.11 -4.75
CA HIS A 50 9.37 -6.18 -3.56
C HIS A 50 9.08 -7.42 -2.70
N ALA A 51 7.84 -7.88 -2.62
CA ALA A 51 7.51 -9.13 -1.94
C ALA A 51 8.13 -10.35 -2.64
N VAL A 52 8.16 -10.37 -3.98
CA VAL A 52 8.86 -11.43 -4.74
C VAL A 52 10.37 -11.40 -4.46
N LEU A 53 10.97 -10.20 -4.50
CA LEU A 53 12.39 -10.02 -4.18
C LEU A 53 12.69 -10.48 -2.75
N GLY A 54 11.84 -10.09 -1.79
CA GLY A 54 12.00 -10.44 -0.39
C GLY A 54 11.95 -11.94 -0.15
N ARG A 55 11.00 -12.66 -0.77
CA ARG A 55 10.96 -14.14 -0.74
C ARG A 55 12.23 -14.78 -1.30
N SER A 56 12.81 -14.18 -2.35
CA SER A 56 14.05 -14.67 -2.93
C SER A 56 15.25 -14.45 -2.00
N ILE A 57 15.28 -13.33 -1.26
CA ILE A 57 16.28 -13.06 -0.22
C ILE A 57 16.13 -14.05 0.93
N ILE A 58 14.90 -14.27 1.42
CA ILE A 58 14.60 -15.24 2.49
C ILE A 58 15.13 -16.63 2.12
N ALA A 59 14.84 -17.10 0.90
CA ALA A 59 15.33 -18.40 0.43
C ALA A 59 16.86 -18.48 0.50
N ARG A 60 17.57 -17.44 0.06
CA ARG A 60 19.03 -17.36 0.12
C ARG A 60 19.59 -17.32 1.53
N ILE A 61 18.88 -16.71 2.48
CA ILE A 61 19.28 -16.72 3.91
C ILE A 61 19.12 -18.12 4.48
N VAL A 62 18.01 -18.79 4.19
CA VAL A 62 17.70 -20.13 4.69
C VAL A 62 18.66 -21.20 4.14
N GLU A 63 19.15 -21.02 2.91
CA GLU A 63 20.15 -21.91 2.29
C GLU A 63 21.55 -21.76 2.90
N GLN A 64 21.82 -20.67 3.61
CA GLN A 64 23.12 -20.47 4.27
C GLN A 64 23.20 -21.32 5.55
N THR A 65 24.33 -22.00 5.70
CA THR A 65 24.67 -22.70 6.95
C THR A 65 25.61 -21.79 7.74
N PRO A 66 25.12 -21.11 8.80
CA PRO A 66 25.95 -20.19 9.58
C PRO A 66 27.07 -20.91 10.30
N SER A 67 28.28 -20.35 10.27
CA SER A 67 29.38 -20.72 11.17
C SER A 67 29.38 -19.85 12.43
N PRO A 68 30.01 -20.28 13.54
CA PRO A 68 30.15 -19.44 14.72
C PRO A 68 30.80 -18.08 14.42
N GLY A 69 30.17 -17.00 14.87
CA GLY A 69 30.60 -15.62 14.62
C GLY A 69 30.19 -15.01 13.26
N GLU A 70 29.60 -15.79 12.35
CA GLU A 70 29.12 -15.29 11.05
C GLU A 70 27.71 -14.70 11.17
N PHE A 71 27.60 -13.55 11.83
CA PHE A 71 26.33 -12.82 11.93
C PHE A 71 26.02 -12.07 10.61
N MET A 72 24.76 -12.11 10.20
CA MET A 72 24.22 -11.23 9.15
C MET A 72 23.97 -9.83 9.69
N ASP A 73 23.51 -9.72 10.94
CA ASP A 73 23.16 -8.45 11.57
C ASP A 73 23.94 -8.23 12.87
N GLU A 74 25.26 -8.10 12.72
CA GLU A 74 26.15 -7.93 13.87
C GLU A 74 25.74 -6.72 14.71
N ALA A 75 25.51 -5.57 14.06
CA ALA A 75 25.17 -4.30 14.69
C ALA A 75 23.68 -4.15 15.08
N GLY A 76 22.76 -4.94 14.52
CA GLY A 76 21.32 -4.77 14.73
C GLY A 76 20.64 -3.80 13.74
N ASP A 77 21.38 -3.29 12.76
CA ASP A 77 20.89 -2.30 11.80
C ASP A 77 19.85 -2.91 10.84
N LEU A 78 20.00 -4.19 10.48
CA LEU A 78 19.04 -4.88 9.62
C LEU A 78 17.73 -5.14 10.35
N GLU A 79 17.79 -5.61 11.60
CA GLU A 79 16.60 -5.78 12.44
C GLU A 79 15.88 -4.44 12.64
N ALA A 80 16.60 -3.38 13.02
CA ALA A 80 16.01 -2.06 13.22
C ALA A 80 15.38 -1.51 11.93
N GLY A 81 16.08 -1.62 10.79
CA GLY A 81 15.59 -1.16 9.51
C GLY A 81 14.34 -1.92 9.03
N LEU A 82 14.31 -3.24 9.18
CA LEU A 82 13.15 -4.06 8.83
C LEU A 82 11.93 -3.72 9.71
N ARG A 83 12.14 -3.52 11.02
CA ARG A 83 11.08 -3.08 11.94
C ARG A 83 10.52 -1.72 11.54
N GLU A 84 11.36 -0.72 11.25
CA GLU A 84 10.87 0.59 10.79
C GLU A 84 10.03 0.47 9.51
N VAL A 85 10.47 -0.36 8.56
CA VAL A 85 9.72 -0.60 7.32
C VAL A 85 8.36 -1.24 7.60
N ILE A 86 8.30 -2.25 8.48
CA ILE A 86 7.07 -2.92 8.90
C ILE A 86 6.11 -1.90 9.55
N ASP A 87 6.59 -1.15 10.55
CA ASP A 87 5.77 -0.18 11.29
C ASP A 87 5.20 0.91 10.36
N ARG A 88 6.02 1.40 9.42
CA ARG A 88 5.58 2.40 8.42
C ARG A 88 4.54 1.80 7.48
N ALA A 89 4.73 0.57 7.03
CA ALA A 89 3.80 -0.10 6.12
C ALA A 89 2.46 -0.42 6.81
N GLU A 90 2.46 -0.86 8.07
CA GLU A 90 1.24 -1.09 8.86
C GLU A 90 0.46 0.22 9.13
N SER A 91 1.20 1.31 9.37
CA SER A 91 0.60 2.66 9.47
C SER A 91 -0.07 3.08 8.17
N MET A 92 0.56 2.82 7.02
CA MET A 92 -0.02 3.08 5.70
C MET A 92 -1.27 2.23 5.44
N LEU A 93 -1.25 0.95 5.81
CA LEU A 93 -2.39 0.05 5.67
C LEU A 93 -3.61 0.56 6.44
N SER A 94 -3.40 1.04 7.66
CA SER A 94 -4.45 1.68 8.47
C SER A 94 -5.01 2.94 7.80
N LEU A 95 -4.13 3.80 7.29
CA LEU A 95 -4.52 5.03 6.60
C LEU A 95 -5.33 4.73 5.33
N TRP A 96 -4.89 3.79 4.50
CA TRP A 96 -5.56 3.45 3.25
C TRP A 96 -6.89 2.75 3.48
N THR A 97 -7.00 1.91 4.51
CA THR A 97 -8.28 1.33 4.92
C THR A 97 -9.27 2.41 5.33
N ALA A 98 -8.82 3.42 6.10
CA ALA A 98 -9.64 4.55 6.48
C ALA A 98 -10.02 5.44 5.28
N SER A 99 -9.13 5.62 4.30
CA SER A 99 -9.43 6.33 3.06
C SER A 99 -10.47 5.58 2.22
N LYS A 100 -10.33 4.26 2.08
CA LYS A 100 -11.29 3.41 1.38
C LYS A 100 -12.68 3.52 2.01
N GLY A 101 -12.78 3.46 3.34
CA GLY A 101 -14.06 3.58 4.06
C GLY A 101 -14.79 4.92 3.92
N LYS A 102 -14.16 5.95 3.32
CA LYS A 102 -14.77 7.27 3.09
C LYS A 102 -15.34 7.42 1.67
N ILE A 103 -15.06 6.49 0.75
CA ILE A 103 -15.45 6.59 -0.66
C ILE A 103 -16.97 6.73 -0.81
N ASP A 104 -17.74 5.84 -0.18
CA ASP A 104 -19.21 5.83 -0.26
C ASP A 104 -19.87 7.09 0.34
N GLY A 105 -19.13 7.83 1.17
CA GLY A 105 -19.59 9.08 1.77
C GLY A 105 -19.43 10.30 0.87
N ASP A 106 -18.65 10.22 -0.21
CA ASP A 106 -18.40 11.37 -1.10
C ASP A 106 -19.49 11.48 -2.18
N LYS A 107 -20.40 12.45 -1.98
CA LYS A 107 -21.53 12.72 -2.88
C LYS A 107 -21.13 13.16 -4.29
N ARG A 108 -19.85 13.45 -4.53
CA ARG A 108 -19.34 13.82 -5.86
C ARG A 108 -18.97 12.60 -6.70
N LEU A 109 -18.88 11.42 -6.09
CA LEU A 109 -18.52 10.20 -6.78
C LEU A 109 -19.79 9.52 -7.34
N SER A 110 -19.71 9.08 -8.59
CA SER A 110 -20.69 8.17 -9.15
C SER A 110 -20.46 6.76 -8.61
N SER A 111 -21.45 5.87 -8.72
CA SER A 111 -21.28 4.46 -8.34
C SER A 111 -20.09 3.81 -9.06
N GLY A 112 -19.90 4.10 -10.35
CA GLY A 112 -18.77 3.60 -11.12
C GLY A 112 -17.41 4.12 -10.61
N HIS A 113 -17.34 5.38 -10.15
CA HIS A 113 -16.13 5.90 -9.50
C HIS A 113 -15.84 5.17 -8.19
N CYS A 114 -16.86 4.95 -7.36
CA CYS A 114 -16.72 4.22 -6.10
C CYS A 114 -16.23 2.79 -6.33
N ASP A 115 -16.80 2.07 -7.30
CA ASP A 115 -16.42 0.69 -7.62
C ASP A 115 -14.95 0.59 -8.07
N MET A 116 -14.50 1.50 -8.95
CA MET A 116 -13.11 1.55 -9.40
C MET A 116 -12.14 1.85 -8.25
N LEU A 117 -12.45 2.84 -7.42
CA LEU A 117 -11.60 3.19 -6.28
C LEU A 117 -11.56 2.04 -5.26
N HIS A 118 -12.69 1.41 -4.94
CA HIS A 118 -12.73 0.25 -4.05
C HIS A 118 -11.86 -0.88 -4.56
N SER A 119 -11.99 -1.25 -5.83
CA SER A 119 -11.19 -2.31 -6.44
C SER A 119 -9.70 -1.99 -6.39
N SER A 120 -9.31 -0.76 -6.71
CA SER A 120 -7.90 -0.34 -6.70
C SER A 120 -7.32 -0.28 -5.28
N TYR A 121 -8.09 0.17 -4.30
CA TYR A 121 -7.69 0.13 -2.90
C TYR A 121 -7.55 -1.31 -2.40
N ASP A 122 -8.47 -2.21 -2.73
CA ASP A 122 -8.37 -3.62 -2.35
C ASP A 122 -7.11 -4.27 -2.91
N ASP A 123 -6.81 -4.00 -4.18
CA ASP A 123 -5.61 -4.51 -4.84
C ASP A 123 -4.33 -4.03 -4.15
N ALA A 124 -4.26 -2.73 -3.86
CA ALA A 124 -3.12 -2.10 -3.19
C ALA A 124 -2.97 -2.54 -1.73
N LEU A 125 -4.07 -2.69 -0.99
CA LEU A 125 -4.09 -3.17 0.39
C LEU A 125 -3.59 -4.61 0.49
N VAL A 126 -4.05 -5.50 -0.38
CA VAL A 126 -3.58 -6.89 -0.43
C VAL A 126 -2.09 -6.95 -0.78
N ALA A 127 -1.64 -6.13 -1.74
CA ALA A 127 -0.23 -6.06 -2.12
C ALA A 127 0.66 -5.57 -0.97
N LEU A 128 0.23 -4.52 -0.26
CA LEU A 128 0.95 -3.97 0.90
C LEU A 128 0.99 -4.97 2.06
N ALA A 129 -0.14 -5.61 2.39
CA ALA A 129 -0.20 -6.65 3.41
C ALA A 129 0.77 -7.81 3.09
N THR A 130 0.82 -8.23 1.82
CA THR A 130 1.76 -9.28 1.38
C THR A 130 3.22 -8.87 1.58
N LEU A 131 3.54 -7.60 1.34
CA LEU A 131 4.89 -7.07 1.57
C LEU A 131 5.22 -7.01 3.07
N ILE A 132 4.28 -6.60 3.92
CA ILE A 132 4.45 -6.58 5.39
C ILE A 132 4.81 -7.97 5.89
N GLU A 133 4.02 -8.99 5.53
CA GLU A 133 4.29 -10.37 5.94
C GLU A 133 5.63 -10.87 5.41
N THR A 134 5.97 -10.54 4.15
CA THR A 134 7.29 -10.89 3.60
C THR A 134 8.43 -10.22 4.38
N SER A 135 8.26 -8.97 4.82
CA SER A 135 9.26 -8.27 5.63
C SER A 135 9.39 -8.87 7.03
N LYS A 136 8.28 -9.30 7.65
CA LYS A 136 8.27 -10.04 8.93
C LYS A 136 9.00 -11.38 8.81
N ASP A 137 8.74 -12.12 7.72
CA ASP A 137 9.44 -13.37 7.43
C ASP A 137 10.95 -13.15 7.19
N MET A 138 11.31 -12.05 6.53
CA MET A 138 12.70 -11.68 6.32
C MET A 138 13.41 -11.36 7.63
N LEU A 139 12.77 -10.59 8.50
CA LEU A 139 13.28 -10.32 9.85
C LEU A 139 13.46 -11.64 10.63
N ALA A 140 12.48 -12.53 10.54
CA ALA A 140 12.55 -13.83 11.18
C ALA A 140 13.74 -14.68 10.68
N ALA A 141 13.98 -14.65 9.37
CA ALA A 141 15.08 -15.38 8.74
C ALA A 141 16.45 -14.86 9.18
N VAL A 142 16.63 -13.53 9.23
CA VAL A 142 17.87 -12.89 9.71
C VAL A 142 18.15 -13.27 11.16
N ILE A 143 17.18 -13.07 12.06
CA ILE A 143 17.36 -13.39 13.48
C ILE A 143 17.61 -14.89 13.67
N SER A 144 16.91 -15.74 12.94
CA SER A 144 17.11 -17.19 13.01
C SER A 144 18.49 -17.63 12.51
N HIS A 145 19.04 -16.95 11.50
CA HIS A 145 20.40 -17.18 11.04
C HIS A 145 21.41 -16.81 12.14
N ASP A 146 21.29 -15.61 12.71
CA ASP A 146 22.22 -15.10 13.71
C ASP A 146 22.20 -15.91 15.01
N LEU A 147 21.02 -16.36 15.45
CA LEU A 147 20.89 -17.25 16.61
C LEU A 147 21.53 -18.63 16.38
N LYS A 148 21.58 -19.11 15.12
CA LYS A 148 22.29 -20.35 14.78
C LYS A 148 23.81 -20.15 14.68
N ALA A 149 24.27 -18.96 14.28
CA ALA A 149 25.67 -18.60 14.31
C ALA A 149 26.18 -18.59 15.77
N GLU A 150 25.52 -17.83 16.64
CA GLU A 150 25.77 -17.88 18.08
C GLU A 150 24.60 -17.23 18.86
N PRO A 151 24.10 -17.85 19.95
CA PRO A 151 23.08 -17.23 20.79
C PRO A 151 23.60 -15.95 21.45
N ARG A 152 22.93 -14.82 21.20
CA ARG A 152 23.29 -13.52 21.78
C ARG A 152 22.50 -13.28 23.07
N SER A 153 23.20 -13.05 24.18
CA SER A 153 22.57 -12.79 25.49
C SER A 153 22.00 -11.38 25.65
N ASP A 154 22.38 -10.46 24.77
CA ASP A 154 22.05 -9.04 24.78
C ASP A 154 21.00 -8.63 23.74
N LYS A 155 20.55 -9.56 22.89
CA LYS A 155 19.50 -9.33 21.88
C LYS A 155 18.10 -9.56 22.45
N THR A 156 17.11 -8.95 21.79
CA THR A 156 15.69 -8.99 22.19
C THR A 156 15.11 -10.40 22.26
N PHE A 157 15.66 -11.36 21.51
CA PHE A 157 15.25 -12.76 21.53
C PHE A 157 16.44 -13.65 21.83
N SER A 158 16.27 -14.55 22.81
CA SER A 158 17.30 -15.52 23.20
C SER A 158 17.18 -16.85 22.44
N SER A 159 16.06 -17.08 21.74
CA SER A 159 15.82 -18.27 20.94
C SER A 159 14.84 -18.03 19.78
N VAL A 160 14.91 -18.90 18.76
CA VAL A 160 13.97 -18.90 17.61
C VAL A 160 12.52 -19.08 18.06
N ARG A 161 12.30 -19.77 19.20
CA ARG A 161 10.96 -19.98 19.76
C ARG A 161 10.34 -18.68 20.29
N GLU A 162 11.14 -17.83 20.95
CA GLU A 162 10.70 -16.52 21.43
C GLU A 162 10.40 -15.56 20.28
N LEU A 163 11.24 -15.58 19.25
CA LEU A 163 11.02 -14.85 18.00
C LEU A 163 9.67 -15.20 17.36
N HIS A 164 9.40 -16.49 17.14
CA HIS A 164 8.12 -16.96 16.59
C HIS A 164 6.90 -16.51 17.40
N ALA A 165 6.99 -16.55 18.74
CA ALA A 165 5.89 -16.12 19.60
C ALA A 165 5.62 -14.61 19.46
N SER A 166 6.65 -13.79 19.28
CA SER A 166 6.49 -12.34 19.12
C SER A 166 5.92 -11.93 17.76
N ILE A 167 6.26 -12.63 16.68
CA ILE A 167 5.79 -12.32 15.33
C ILE A 167 4.31 -12.68 15.14
N LEU A 168 3.83 -13.72 15.83
CA LEU A 168 2.45 -14.19 15.74
C LEU A 168 1.48 -13.49 16.72
N HIS A 169 1.99 -12.80 17.74
CA HIS A 169 1.18 -12.26 18.84
C HIS A 169 1.47 -10.80 19.20
N GLY A 170 2.43 -10.15 18.53
CA GLY A 170 2.64 -8.70 18.56
C GLY A 170 1.81 -8.02 17.48
#